data_AF-A0A928VMB0-F1
#
_entry.id   AF-A0A928VMB0-F1
#
_cell.length_a   1.000
_cell.length_b   1.000
_cell.length_c   1.000
_cell.angle_alpha   90.00
_cell.angle_beta   90.00
_cell.angle_gamma   90.00
#
_symmetry.space_group_name_H-M   'P 1'
#
loop_
_entity.id
_entity.type
_entity.pdbx_description
1 polymer ?
#
loop_
_entity_poly.entity_id
_entity_poly.type
_entity_poly.pdbx_seq_one_letter_code
_entity_poly.pdbx_strand_id
1 'polypeptide(L)'
;MRLRFSRKSLPAIAKAVGLSNSQGLLNFLTESPWKVYRLREARLSLILSLLQDQEIILMIDETGDCKKGQATDYCWVKHNLRDY
;
A
#
# COMPACT_ATOMS: atom_id res chain seq x y z
N MET A 1 -2.84 15.14 -16.00
CA MET A 1 -1.45 15.25 -15.50
C MET A 1 -0.98 13.87 -15.02
N ARG A 2 -0.10 13.18 -15.76
CA ARG A 2 0.35 11.82 -15.40
C ARG A 2 1.61 11.91 -14.54
N LEU A 3 1.45 11.85 -13.23
CA LEU A 3 2.56 11.89 -12.28
C LEU A 3 3.25 10.52 -12.26
N ARG A 4 4.37 10.37 -12.99
CA ARG A 4 5.25 9.19 -12.90
C ARG A 4 6.08 9.25 -11.62
N PHE A 5 5.49 8.84 -10.50
CA PHE A 5 6.18 8.66 -9.21
C PHE A 5 6.56 7.19 -8.98
N SER A 6 7.48 6.66 -9.78
CA SER A 6 8.11 5.38 -9.41
C SER A 6 9.23 5.68 -8.42
N ARG A 7 9.14 5.12 -7.20
CA ARG A 7 10.23 5.06 -6.21
C ARG A 7 10.81 6.41 -5.76
N LYS A 8 9.99 7.46 -5.63
CA LYS A 8 10.44 8.77 -5.10
C LYS A 8 10.31 8.81 -3.57
N SER A 9 11.24 9.50 -2.90
CA SER A 9 11.18 9.79 -1.47
C SER A 9 10.02 10.75 -1.13
N LEU A 10 9.55 10.78 0.12
CA LEU A 10 8.47 11.69 0.55
C LEU A 10 8.78 13.17 0.23
N PRO A 11 10.00 13.70 0.43
CA PRO A 11 10.35 15.06 0.00
C PRO A 11 10.23 15.27 -1.50
N ALA A 12 10.63 14.29 -2.31
CA ALA A 12 10.54 14.37 -3.76
C ALA A 12 9.08 14.31 -4.26
N ILE A 13 8.21 13.58 -3.56
CA ILE A 13 6.77 13.61 -3.79
C ILE A 13 6.22 14.99 -3.43
N ALA A 14 6.48 15.49 -2.21
CA ALA A 14 6.03 16.79 -1.73
C ALA A 14 6.37 17.93 -2.71
N LYS A 15 7.63 18.00 -3.16
CA LYS A 15 8.07 19.00 -4.16
C LYS A 15 7.28 18.94 -5.45
N ALA A 16 7.00 17.74 -5.94
CA ALA A 16 6.34 17.55 -7.23
C ALA A 16 4.82 17.72 -7.18
N VAL A 17 4.21 17.60 -5.99
CA VAL A 17 2.79 17.95 -5.76
C VAL A 17 2.59 19.38 -5.24
N GLY A 18 3.67 20.17 -5.14
CA GLY A 18 3.61 21.57 -4.70
C GLY A 18 3.39 21.75 -3.19
N LEU A 19 3.65 20.73 -2.38
CA LEU A 19 3.60 20.84 -0.92
C LEU A 19 4.85 21.57 -0.41
N SER A 20 4.65 22.43 0.59
CA SER A 20 5.73 23.20 1.23
C SER A 20 6.68 22.33 2.05
N ASN A 21 6.22 21.19 2.56
CA ASN A 21 7.04 20.22 3.27
C ASN A 21 6.49 18.78 3.12
N SER A 22 7.27 17.80 3.58
CA SER A 22 6.89 16.37 3.55
C SER A 22 6.32 15.84 4.86
N GLN A 23 6.16 16.68 5.91
CA GLN A 23 5.76 16.21 7.24
C GLN A 23 4.33 15.65 7.23
N GLY A 24 3.41 16.30 6.49
CA GLY A 24 2.05 15.78 6.33
C GLY A 24 2.02 14.40 5.67
N LEU A 25 2.91 14.14 4.70
CA LEU A 25 3.03 12.84 4.06
C LEU A 25 3.62 11.78 5.00
N LEU A 26 4.57 12.17 5.85
CA LEU A 26 5.14 11.28 6.86
C LEU A 26 4.08 10.87 7.89
N ASN A 27 3.39 11.84 8.50
CA ASN A 27 2.35 11.58 9.48
C ASN A 27 1.21 10.74 8.88
N PHE A 28 0.87 10.96 7.60
CA PHE A 28 -0.09 10.13 6.89
C PHE A 28 0.35 8.67 6.74
N LEU A 29 1.65 8.36 6.72
CA LEU A 29 2.12 6.98 6.65
C LEU A 29 2.34 6.35 8.03
N THR A 30 2.72 7.14 9.03
CA THR A 30 3.08 6.62 10.36
C THR A 30 1.93 6.63 11.35
N GLU A 31 1.06 7.63 11.31
CA GLU A 31 0.01 7.90 12.31
C GLU A 31 -1.40 7.79 11.74
N SER A 32 -1.53 7.30 10.50
CA SER A 32 -2.84 7.26 9.86
C SER A 32 -3.79 6.28 10.54
N PRO A 33 -5.05 6.65 10.77
CA PRO A 33 -6.07 5.75 11.29
C PRO A 33 -6.49 4.67 10.27
N TRP A 34 -5.96 4.74 9.05
CA TRP A 34 -6.34 3.85 7.95
C TRP A 34 -5.70 2.48 8.11
N LYS A 35 -6.52 1.44 8.07
CA LYS A 35 -6.04 0.06 8.11
C LYS A 35 -5.66 -0.39 6.70
N VAL A 36 -4.45 -0.92 6.53
CA VAL A 36 -3.91 -1.35 5.22
C VAL A 36 -4.85 -2.33 4.50
N TYR A 37 -5.46 -3.28 5.22
CA TYR A 37 -6.39 -4.23 4.62
C TYR A 37 -7.62 -3.53 4.02
N ARG A 38 -8.19 -2.51 4.69
CA ARG A 38 -9.34 -1.75 4.19
C ARG A 38 -9.00 -1.02 2.89
N LEU A 39 -7.78 -0.49 2.79
CA LEU A 39 -7.30 0.15 1.56
C LEU A 39 -7.15 -0.86 0.42
N ARG A 40 -6.65 -2.07 0.72
CA ARG A 40 -6.52 -3.16 -0.27
C ARG A 40 -7.89 -3.59 -0.78
N GLU A 41 -8.87 -3.78 0.11
CA GLU A 41 -10.25 -4.09 -0.25
C GLU A 41 -10.85 -3.01 -1.15
N ALA A 42 -10.78 -1.74 -0.74
CA ALA A 42 -11.32 -0.63 -1.53
C ALA A 42 -10.69 -0.55 -2.93
N ARG A 43 -9.37 -0.79 -3.02
CA ARG A 43 -8.66 -0.84 -4.30
C ARG A 43 -9.15 -2.00 -5.17
N LEU A 44 -9.34 -3.20 -4.60
CA LEU A 44 -9.85 -4.36 -5.32
C LEU A 44 -11.27 -4.11 -5.82
N SER A 45 -12.16 -3.58 -4.99
CA SER A 45 -13.53 -3.24 -5.38
C SER A 45 -13.57 -2.24 -6.55
N LEU A 46 -12.68 -1.24 -6.54
CA LEU A 46 -12.56 -0.28 -7.63
C LEU A 46 -12.04 -0.92 -8.92
N ILE A 47 -11.06 -1.82 -8.83
CA ILE A 47 -10.54 -2.53 -10.00
C ILE A 47 -11.66 -3.39 -10.61
N LEU A 48 -12.38 -4.15 -9.79
CA LEU A 48 -13.49 -5.00 -10.24
C LEU A 48 -14.61 -4.19 -10.88
N SER A 49 -14.98 -3.03 -10.32
CA SER A 49 -16.03 -2.19 -10.90
C SER A 49 -15.64 -1.58 -12.26
N LEU A 50 -14.35 -1.29 -12.46
CA LEU A 50 -13.82 -0.80 -13.73
C LEU A 50 -13.70 -1.90 -14.79
N LEU A 51 -13.49 -3.15 -14.38
CA LEU A 51 -13.32 -4.26 -15.29
C LEU A 51 -14.62 -4.73 -15.94
N GLN A 52 -15.81 -4.40 -15.40
CA GLN A 52 -17.12 -4.64 -16.05
C GLN A 52 -17.24 -6.02 -16.74
N ASP A 53 -16.88 -7.09 -16.01
CA ASP A 53 -16.93 -8.49 -16.48
C ASP A 53 -16.01 -8.82 -17.69
N GLN A 54 -15.01 -7.98 -17.97
CA GLN A 54 -13.96 -8.31 -18.95
C GLN A 54 -13.12 -9.48 -18.46
N GLU A 55 -12.72 -10.35 -19.38
CA GLU A 55 -11.80 -11.46 -19.10
C GLU A 55 -10.44 -10.90 -18.66
N ILE A 56 -9.92 -11.42 -17.55
CA ILE A 56 -8.62 -11.01 -17.01
C ILE A 56 -7.73 -12.22 -16.74
N ILE A 57 -6.43 -12.04 -16.98
CA ILE A 57 -5.40 -13.00 -16.59
C ILE A 57 -4.84 -12.54 -15.24
N LEU A 58 -5.13 -13.31 -14.18
CA LEU A 58 -4.57 -13.07 -12.84
C LEU A 58 -3.21 -13.77 -12.72
N MET A 59 -2.15 -12.99 -12.54
CA MET A 59 -0.82 -13.50 -12.20
C MET A 59 -0.53 -13.20 -10.73
N ILE A 60 -0.36 -14.24 -9.93
CA ILE A 60 0.03 -14.13 -8.52
C ILE A 60 1.53 -14.40 -8.43
N ASP A 61 2.27 -13.39 -7.98
CA ASP A 61 3.68 -13.55 -7.59
C ASP A 61 3.71 -13.70 -6.06
N GLU A 62 4.17 -14.84 -5.58
CA GLU A 62 4.30 -15.14 -4.14
C GLU A 62 5.57 -14.52 -3.54
N THR A 63 6.43 -13.93 -4.36
CA THR A 63 7.67 -13.30 -3.90
C THR A 63 7.36 -12.10 -3.02
N GLY A 64 7.64 -12.21 -1.71
CA GLY A 64 7.44 -11.12 -0.76
C GLY A 64 8.47 -9.99 -0.90
N ASP A 65 8.16 -8.83 -0.29
CA ASP A 65 9.10 -7.71 -0.17
C ASP A 65 10.22 -8.08 0.82
N CYS A 66 11.37 -8.52 0.31
CA CYS A 66 12.58 -8.75 1.11
C CYS A 66 13.18 -7.41 1.55
N LYS A 67 12.73 -6.86 2.67
CA LYS A 67 13.32 -5.66 3.28
C LYS A 67 14.52 -6.03 4.14
N LYS A 68 15.70 -5.47 3.87
CA LYS A 68 16.86 -5.50 4.78
C LYS A 68 16.75 -4.32 5.74
N GLY A 69 16.34 -4.57 6.98
CA GLY A 69 16.22 -3.59 8.07
C GLY A 69 15.85 -4.28 9.39
N GLN A 70 16.14 -3.65 10.53
CA GLN A 70 15.92 -4.24 11.87
C GLN A 70 14.47 -4.12 12.37
N ALA A 71 13.67 -3.21 11.78
CA ALA A 71 12.27 -3.02 12.12
C ALA A 71 11.38 -3.74 11.10
N THR A 72 11.03 -4.98 11.43
CA THR A 72 10.06 -5.79 10.69
C THR A 72 8.68 -5.58 11.32
N ASP A 73 7.83 -4.74 10.73
CA ASP A 73 6.42 -4.56 11.10
C ASP A 73 5.54 -5.71 10.58
N TYR A 74 5.88 -6.95 10.92
CA TYR A 74 4.87 -8.02 10.84
C TYR A 74 4.18 -8.07 12.20
N CYS A 75 2.92 -7.62 12.23
CA CYS A 75 2.01 -7.94 13.31
C CYS A 75 2.03 -9.47 13.50
N TRP A 76 2.50 -9.91 14.67
CA TRP A 76 2.36 -11.30 15.11
C TRP A 76 0.88 -11.58 15.36
N VAL A 77 0.14 -12.00 14.33
CA VAL A 77 -1.14 -12.65 14.57
C VAL A 77 -0.83 -14.09 14.97
N LYS A 78 -0.85 -14.38 16.27
CA LYS A 78 -0.90 -15.76 16.76
C LYS A 78 -2.25 -16.35 16.35
N HIS A 79 -2.31 -17.04 15.22
CA HIS A 79 -3.37 -18.04 15.03
C HIS A 79 -2.96 -19.29 15.81
N ASN A 80 -3.72 -19.59 16.86
CA ASN A 80 -3.61 -20.85 17.56
C ASN A 80 -4.26 -21.92 16.67
N LEU A 81 -3.55 -23.00 16.34
CA LEU A 81 -4.02 -24.10 15.48
C LEU A 81 -5.08 -24.98 16.18
N ARG A 82 -6.06 -24.37 16.85
CA ARG A 82 -7.22 -25.05 17.46
C ARG A 82 -8.58 -24.52 16.96
N ASP A 83 -8.58 -23.59 16.01
CA ASP A 83 -9.82 -23.00 15.47
C ASP A 83 -10.16 -23.49 14.05
N TYR A 84 -9.68 -24.68 13.67
CA TYR A 84 -10.20 -25.46 12.52
C TYR A 84 -10.80 -26.77 13.02
#